data_AF-A0A7C4AWQ2-F1
#
_entry.id   AF-A0A7C4AWQ2-F1
#
_cell.length_a   1.000
_cell.length_b   1.000
_cell.length_c   1.000
_cell.angle_alpha   90.00
_cell.angle_beta   90.00
_cell.angle_gamma   90.00
#
_symmetry.space_group_name_H-M   'P 1'
#
loop_
_entity.id
_entity.type
_entity.pdbx_description
1 polymer ?
#
loop_
_entity_poly.entity_id
_entity_poly.type
_entity_poly.pdbx_seq_one_letter_code
_entity_poly.pdbx_strand_id
1 'polypeptide(L)'
;MIYKSEEKMKKKAIRVFQSLLRGPATVREIANEVGLSYPAAAVTIKDLIKEGLCERKNGQVVIRHSAKAQALIKVLSRYRGEELLGGNREKVLGAITSPKTVKEIAGLTRLSEQTVYRLLRELKGMLAVGFDGKKYFLRDEDLKAFLEQKLMDARTAGEETGVVILHSNGFTLKRAPKGARTRGAPTAFSKFAEYGVDYGAENRDFFIDPPREVGLEEILVHALLASENSLDRTMCAVLYLKN
;
A
#
# COMPACT_ATOMS: atom_id res chain seq x y z
N MET A 1 -15.60 14.77 7.61
CA MET A 1 -14.62 13.67 7.45
C MET A 1 -13.24 14.29 7.34
N ILE A 2 -12.39 14.08 8.35
CA ILE A 2 -11.14 14.81 8.50
C ILE A 2 -10.04 14.04 7.77
N TYR A 3 -9.44 14.63 6.73
CA TYR A 3 -8.23 14.12 6.08
C TYR A 3 -7.09 14.08 7.12
N LYS A 4 -6.90 12.92 7.76
CA LYS A 4 -5.74 12.64 8.61
C LYS A 4 -4.54 12.54 7.68
N SER A 5 -3.69 13.57 7.71
CA SER A 5 -2.28 13.57 7.28
C SER A 5 -1.90 12.42 6.33
N GLU A 6 -2.35 12.47 5.08
CA GLU A 6 -1.92 11.53 4.05
C GLU A 6 -0.41 11.63 3.87
N GLU A 7 0.27 10.48 3.97
CA GLU A 7 1.71 10.36 3.84
C GLU A 7 2.10 10.60 2.37
N LYS A 8 2.58 11.81 2.11
CA LYS A 8 3.10 12.23 0.81
C LYS A 8 4.35 11.43 0.44
N MET A 9 4.43 11.00 -0.81
CA MET A 9 5.57 10.34 -1.40
C MET A 9 6.77 11.30 -1.38
N LYS A 10 7.81 10.87 -0.66
CA LYS A 10 9.06 11.63 -0.59
C LYS A 10 9.76 11.52 -1.93
N LYS A 11 10.39 12.59 -2.41
CA LYS A 11 11.18 12.59 -3.67
C LYS A 11 12.15 11.40 -3.79
N LYS A 12 12.81 11.04 -2.68
CA LYS A 12 13.69 9.86 -2.61
C LYS A 12 12.97 8.53 -2.89
N ALA A 13 11.71 8.38 -2.46
CA ALA A 13 10.91 7.19 -2.71
C ALA A 13 10.56 7.07 -4.20
N ILE A 14 10.29 8.21 -4.86
CA ILE A 14 10.07 8.28 -6.31
C ILE A 14 11.31 7.81 -7.06
N ARG A 15 12.49 8.33 -6.69
CA ARG A 15 13.77 7.93 -7.32
C ARG A 15 14.07 6.45 -7.12
N VAL A 16 13.86 5.93 -5.90
CA VAL A 16 14.03 4.49 -5.58
C VAL A 16 13.04 3.63 -6.39
N PHE A 17 11.79 4.04 -6.54
CA PHE A 17 10.83 3.30 -7.36
C PHE A 17 11.22 3.34 -8.85
N GLN A 18 11.68 4.49 -9.34
CA GLN A 18 12.11 4.66 -10.73
C GLN A 18 13.36 3.84 -11.07
N SER A 19 14.32 3.67 -10.15
CA SER A 19 15.48 2.81 -10.41
C SER A 19 15.07 1.36 -10.67
N LEU A 20 14.03 0.88 -9.98
CA LEU A 20 13.49 -0.47 -10.15
C LEU A 20 12.74 -0.68 -11.47
N LEU A 21 12.44 0.37 -12.24
CA LEU A 21 11.88 0.22 -13.60
C LEU A 21 12.87 -0.45 -14.56
N ARG A 22 14.18 -0.43 -14.25
CA ARG A 22 15.23 -1.11 -15.02
C ARG A 22 15.35 -2.59 -14.68
N GLY A 23 14.76 -3.02 -13.56
CA GLY A 23 14.76 -4.41 -13.11
C GLY A 23 14.95 -4.57 -11.60
N PRO A 24 14.89 -5.82 -11.11
CA PRO A 24 15.19 -6.19 -9.73
C PRO A 24 16.59 -5.73 -9.29
N ALA A 25 16.71 -5.20 -8.06
CA ALA A 25 17.99 -4.75 -7.52
C ALA A 25 18.07 -4.94 -6.00
N THR A 26 19.27 -5.14 -5.47
CA THR A 26 19.54 -5.18 -4.04
C THR A 26 19.48 -3.78 -3.43
N VAL A 27 19.33 -3.71 -2.10
CA VAL A 27 19.35 -2.43 -1.36
C VAL A 27 20.63 -1.63 -1.63
N ARG A 28 21.78 -2.31 -1.76
CA ARG A 28 23.08 -1.67 -1.99
C ARG A 28 23.17 -1.09 -3.41
N GLU A 29 22.70 -1.81 -4.42
CA GLU A 29 22.66 -1.31 -5.80
C GLU A 29 21.77 -0.08 -5.93
N ILE A 30 20.55 -0.15 -5.36
CA ILE A 30 19.62 0.99 -5.34
C ILE A 30 20.22 2.19 -4.60
N ALA A 31 20.90 1.96 -3.48
CA ALA A 31 21.54 3.03 -2.71
C ALA A 31 22.61 3.75 -3.56
N ASN A 32 23.46 2.99 -4.24
CA ASN A 32 24.50 3.53 -5.11
C ASN A 32 23.91 4.28 -6.31
N GLU A 33 22.91 3.72 -6.97
CA GLU A 33 22.29 4.32 -8.16
C GLU A 33 21.58 5.64 -7.84
N VAL A 34 20.85 5.70 -6.72
CA VAL A 34 20.06 6.88 -6.34
C VAL A 34 20.89 7.90 -5.56
N GLY A 35 22.13 7.56 -5.19
CA GLY A 35 23.02 8.41 -4.38
C GLY A 35 22.53 8.56 -2.94
N LEU A 36 22.04 7.47 -2.32
CA LEU A 36 21.60 7.43 -0.93
C LEU A 36 22.56 6.59 -0.08
N SER A 37 22.64 6.89 1.22
CA SER A 37 23.27 5.97 2.16
C SER A 37 22.47 4.67 2.25
N TYR A 38 23.15 3.56 2.54
CA TYR A 38 22.49 2.26 2.71
C TYR A 38 21.32 2.30 3.72
N PRO A 39 21.44 2.91 4.92
CA PRO A 39 20.30 3.04 5.84
C PRO A 39 19.14 3.86 5.25
N ALA A 40 19.43 4.94 4.53
CA ALA A 40 18.40 5.77 3.92
C ALA A 40 17.65 5.03 2.80
N ALA A 41 18.36 4.25 1.98
CA ALA A 41 17.78 3.39 0.96
C ALA A 41 16.93 2.29 1.61
N ALA A 42 17.44 1.60 2.64
CA ALA A 42 16.73 0.54 3.34
C ALA A 42 15.41 1.02 3.96
N VAL A 43 15.41 2.19 4.61
CA VAL A 43 14.19 2.81 5.16
C VAL A 43 13.21 3.15 4.03
N THR A 44 13.69 3.78 2.95
CA THR A 44 12.83 4.18 1.83
C THR A 44 12.20 2.97 1.13
N ILE A 45 12.96 1.88 0.96
CA ILE A 45 12.47 0.60 0.42
C ILE A 45 11.44 -0.01 1.37
N LYS A 46 11.68 0.02 2.68
CA LYS A 46 10.71 -0.46 3.68
C LYS A 46 9.39 0.30 3.57
N ASP A 47 9.44 1.63 3.41
CA ASP A 47 8.25 2.47 3.22
C ASP A 47 7.50 2.06 1.93
N LEU A 48 8.21 1.89 0.80
CA LEU A 48 7.61 1.46 -0.48
C LEU A 48 6.99 0.05 -0.43
N ILE A 49 7.59 -0.87 0.33
CA ILE A 49 7.04 -2.21 0.56
C ILE A 49 5.78 -2.12 1.40
N LYS A 50 5.81 -1.32 2.48
CA LYS A 50 4.63 -1.07 3.32
C LYS A 50 3.50 -0.41 2.54
N GLU A 51 3.85 0.51 1.64
CA GLU A 51 2.92 1.10 0.68
C GLU A 51 2.50 0.12 -0.42
N GLY A 52 2.89 -1.16 -0.43
CA GLY A 52 2.44 -2.13 -1.44
C GLY A 52 2.83 -1.76 -2.88
N LEU A 53 3.92 -1.01 -3.05
CA LEU A 53 4.49 -0.64 -4.34
C LEU A 53 5.65 -1.57 -4.71
N CYS A 54 6.37 -2.08 -3.71
CA CYS A 54 7.50 -3.00 -3.88
C CYS A 54 7.31 -4.25 -3.02
N GLU A 55 8.17 -5.24 -3.26
CA GLU A 55 8.31 -6.42 -2.42
C GLU A 55 9.75 -6.95 -2.47
N ARG A 56 10.09 -7.86 -1.55
CA ARG A 56 11.38 -8.54 -1.56
C ARG A 56 11.23 -9.91 -2.19
N LYS A 57 12.10 -10.24 -3.15
CA LYS A 57 12.16 -11.54 -3.81
C LYS A 57 13.63 -11.93 -3.98
N ASN A 58 14.01 -13.10 -3.46
CA ASN A 58 15.37 -13.65 -3.58
C ASN A 58 16.50 -12.67 -3.19
N GLY A 59 16.31 -11.94 -2.08
CA GLY A 59 17.27 -10.94 -1.60
C GLY A 59 17.30 -9.61 -2.38
N GLN A 60 16.52 -9.52 -3.47
CA GLN A 60 16.35 -8.30 -4.26
C GLN A 60 15.02 -7.61 -3.93
N VAL A 61 14.92 -6.35 -4.30
CA VAL A 61 13.70 -5.55 -4.29
C VAL A 61 13.14 -5.54 -5.70
N VAL A 62 11.85 -5.81 -5.82
CA VAL A 62 11.13 -5.80 -7.09
C VAL A 62 9.89 -4.93 -6.97
N ILE A 63 9.44 -4.38 -8.11
CA ILE A 63 8.13 -3.73 -8.17
C ILE A 63 7.07 -4.81 -8.03
N ARG A 64 6.12 -4.59 -7.12
CA ARG A 64 5.02 -5.51 -6.88
C ARG A 64 4.08 -5.54 -8.08
N HIS A 65 3.58 -6.72 -8.44
CA HIS A 65 2.54 -6.86 -9.46
C HIS A 65 1.15 -6.51 -8.89
N SER A 66 0.91 -5.23 -8.57
CA SER A 66 -0.37 -4.71 -8.05
C SER A 66 -0.95 -3.62 -8.94
N ALA A 67 -2.27 -3.45 -8.92
CA ALA A 67 -2.95 -2.40 -9.70
C ALA A 67 -2.37 -1.00 -9.41
N LYS A 68 -2.08 -0.70 -8.14
CA LYS A 68 -1.48 0.56 -7.71
C LYS A 68 -0.06 0.75 -8.25
N ALA A 69 0.78 -0.28 -8.20
CA ALA A 69 2.14 -0.21 -8.74
C ALA A 69 2.14 -0.06 -10.27
N GLN A 70 1.25 -0.77 -10.96
CA GLN A 70 1.08 -0.65 -12.41
C GLN A 70 0.57 0.74 -12.84
N ALA A 71 -0.38 1.30 -12.10
CA ALA A 71 -0.83 2.68 -12.30
C ALA A 71 0.34 3.68 -12.13
N LEU A 72 1.15 3.51 -11.07
CA LEU A 72 2.33 4.36 -10.86
C LEU A 72 3.36 4.24 -11.98
N ILE A 73 3.63 3.03 -12.50
CA ILE A 73 4.53 2.84 -13.65
C ILE A 73 4.06 3.67 -14.84
N LYS A 74 2.77 3.58 -15.20
CA LYS A 74 2.19 4.34 -16.32
C LYS A 74 2.27 5.84 -16.09
N VAL A 75 2.00 6.32 -14.88
CA VAL A 75 2.16 7.73 -14.50
C VAL A 75 3.61 8.17 -14.72
N LEU A 76 4.59 7.41 -14.21
CA LEU A 76 6.00 7.76 -14.32
C LEU A 76 6.56 7.67 -15.75
N SER A 77 5.86 6.98 -16.66
CA SER A 77 6.19 6.99 -18.09
C SER A 77 5.81 8.29 -18.81
N ARG A 78 4.84 9.05 -18.27
CA ARG A 78 4.31 10.29 -18.87
C ARG A 78 4.74 11.55 -18.13
N TYR A 79 5.04 11.43 -16.84
CA TYR A 79 5.33 12.56 -15.97
C TYR A 79 6.66 12.39 -15.25
N ARG A 80 7.33 13.52 -15.00
CA ARG A 80 8.46 13.58 -14.06
C ARG A 80 7.93 13.40 -12.64
N GLY A 81 8.02 12.18 -12.10
CA GLY A 81 7.42 11.81 -10.82
C GLY A 81 7.75 12.75 -9.67
N GLU A 82 9.00 13.19 -9.53
CA GLU A 82 9.43 14.12 -8.47
C GLU A 82 8.76 15.49 -8.55
N GLU A 83 8.41 15.93 -9.75
CA GLU A 83 7.74 17.19 -9.98
C GLU A 83 6.24 17.07 -9.78
N LEU A 84 5.65 15.95 -10.20
CA LEU A 84 4.21 15.68 -10.11
C LEU A 84 3.78 15.30 -8.69
N LEU A 85 4.40 14.26 -8.12
CA LEU A 85 4.00 13.63 -6.85
C LEU A 85 4.85 14.12 -5.66
N GLY A 86 5.72 15.09 -5.88
CA GLY A 86 6.56 15.65 -4.83
C GLY A 86 5.78 16.60 -3.91
N GLY A 87 5.81 16.32 -2.60
CA GLY A 87 5.46 17.32 -1.59
C GLY A 87 3.96 17.61 -1.50
N ASN A 88 3.58 18.89 -1.59
CA ASN A 88 2.17 19.30 -1.49
C ASN A 88 1.38 19.09 -2.78
N ARG A 89 2.05 18.82 -3.92
CA ARG A 89 1.36 18.58 -5.19
C ARG A 89 0.56 17.29 -5.17
N GLU A 90 1.12 16.21 -4.62
CA GLU A 90 0.39 14.96 -4.42
C GLU A 90 -0.84 15.15 -3.54
N LYS A 91 -0.74 15.95 -2.47
CA LYS A 91 -1.91 16.27 -1.63
C LYS A 91 -3.01 16.97 -2.43
N VAL A 92 -2.64 17.94 -3.26
CA VAL A 92 -3.58 18.64 -4.15
C VAL A 92 -4.19 17.66 -5.16
N LEU A 93 -3.37 16.80 -5.78
CA LEU A 93 -3.81 15.77 -6.72
C LEU A 93 -4.78 14.76 -6.08
N GLY A 94 -4.47 14.26 -4.88
CA GLY A 94 -5.33 13.34 -4.13
C GLY A 94 -6.69 13.96 -3.76
N ALA A 95 -6.70 15.26 -3.46
CA ALA A 95 -7.93 15.99 -3.19
C ALA A 95 -8.84 16.15 -4.43
N ILE A 96 -8.32 16.03 -5.66
CA ILE A 96 -9.08 16.21 -6.91
C ILE A 96 -9.34 14.91 -7.68
N THR A 97 -9.33 13.76 -7.00
CA THR A 97 -9.82 12.47 -7.54
C THR A 97 -11.27 12.55 -8.07
N SER A 98 -12.03 13.53 -7.58
CA SER A 98 -13.28 14.01 -8.19
C SER A 98 -13.19 15.52 -8.47
N PRO A 99 -13.95 16.08 -9.43
CA PRO A 99 -13.89 17.50 -9.74
C PRO A 99 -14.20 18.40 -8.54
N LYS A 100 -13.30 19.35 -8.22
CA LYS A 100 -13.42 20.26 -7.06
C LYS A 100 -13.00 21.69 -7.34
N THR A 101 -13.59 22.63 -6.61
CA THR A 101 -13.19 24.03 -6.56
C THR A 101 -11.94 24.22 -5.70
N VAL A 102 -11.26 25.37 -5.85
CA VAL A 102 -10.08 25.70 -5.04
C VAL A 102 -10.39 25.72 -3.54
N LYS A 103 -11.55 26.27 -3.17
CA LYS A 103 -11.99 26.33 -1.76
C LYS A 103 -12.16 24.95 -1.15
N GLU A 104 -12.77 24.01 -1.88
CA GLU A 104 -12.89 22.62 -1.44
C GLU A 104 -11.52 21.96 -1.29
N ILE A 105 -10.62 22.13 -2.27
CA ILE A 105 -9.27 21.56 -2.22
C ILE A 105 -8.47 22.13 -1.04
N ALA A 106 -8.55 23.43 -0.79
CA ALA A 106 -7.90 24.09 0.33
C ALA A 106 -8.39 23.52 1.67
N GLY A 107 -9.70 23.32 1.80
CA GLY A 107 -10.30 22.69 2.98
C GLY A 107 -9.83 21.25 3.21
N LEU A 108 -9.74 20.44 2.16
CA LEU A 108 -9.30 19.04 2.26
C LEU A 108 -7.80 18.93 2.56
N THR A 109 -6.99 19.75 1.90
CA THR A 109 -5.53 19.69 2.01
C THR A 109 -4.97 20.47 3.20
N ARG A 110 -5.78 21.33 3.82
CA ARG A 110 -5.39 22.32 4.85
C ARG A 110 -4.29 23.27 4.38
N LEU A 111 -4.28 23.58 3.09
CA LEU A 111 -3.39 24.57 2.49
C LEU A 111 -4.14 25.89 2.29
N SER A 112 -3.42 27.01 2.20
CA SER A 112 -4.05 28.28 1.82
C SER A 112 -4.53 28.21 0.36
N GLU A 113 -5.63 28.91 0.04
CA GLU A 113 -6.13 28.97 -1.34
C GLU A 113 -5.06 29.49 -2.31
N GLN A 114 -4.24 30.46 -1.90
CA GLN A 114 -3.11 30.96 -2.70
C GLN A 114 -2.09 29.84 -3.01
N THR A 115 -1.78 28.98 -2.04
CA THR A 115 -0.89 27.83 -2.26
C THR A 115 -1.53 26.84 -3.23
N VAL A 116 -2.82 26.54 -3.05
CA VAL A 116 -3.56 25.64 -3.93
C VAL A 116 -3.61 26.18 -5.36
N TYR A 117 -3.92 27.46 -5.56
CA TYR A 117 -3.90 28.11 -6.87
C TYR A 117 -2.55 27.98 -7.56
N ARG A 118 -1.46 28.26 -6.84
CA ARG A 118 -0.10 28.13 -7.38
C ARG A 118 0.19 26.70 -7.82
N LEU A 119 -0.11 25.71 -6.97
CA LEU A 119 0.14 24.30 -7.28
C LEU A 119 -0.73 23.80 -8.43
N LEU A 120 -2.02 24.20 -8.50
CA LEU A 120 -2.91 23.85 -9.61
C LEU A 120 -2.43 24.45 -10.94
N ARG A 121 -1.88 25.68 -10.92
CA ARG A 121 -1.28 26.30 -12.12
C ARG A 121 -0.09 25.49 -12.62
N GLU A 122 0.81 25.10 -11.72
CA GLU A 122 1.97 24.25 -12.04
C GLU A 122 1.52 22.89 -12.60
N LEU A 123 0.57 22.23 -11.94
CA LEU A 123 0.02 20.92 -12.34
C LEU A 123 -0.74 20.99 -13.67
N LYS A 124 -1.42 22.10 -13.96
CA LYS A 124 -2.05 22.36 -15.26
C LYS A 124 -0.99 22.53 -16.36
N GLY A 125 0.11 23.21 -16.05
CA GLY A 125 1.26 23.33 -16.97
C GLY A 125 1.88 21.97 -17.31
N MET A 126 1.83 21.01 -16.39
CA MET A 126 2.24 19.61 -16.62
C MET A 126 1.16 18.75 -17.30
N LEU A 127 0.01 19.33 -17.68
CA LEU A 127 -1.16 18.63 -18.23
C LEU A 127 -1.77 17.54 -17.33
N ALA A 128 -1.36 17.44 -16.06
CA ALA A 128 -1.93 16.48 -15.11
C ALA A 128 -3.36 16.86 -14.66
N VAL A 129 -3.68 18.16 -14.71
CA VAL A 129 -4.94 18.73 -14.21
C VAL A 129 -5.61 19.59 -15.27
N GLY A 130 -6.93 19.46 -15.41
CA GLY A 130 -7.81 20.28 -16.23
C GLY A 130 -8.68 21.22 -15.39
N PHE A 131 -9.33 22.16 -16.05
CA PHE A 131 -10.31 23.08 -15.45
C PHE A 131 -11.49 23.27 -16.41
N ASP A 132 -12.71 23.07 -15.93
CA ASP A 132 -13.94 23.14 -16.75
C ASP A 132 -14.63 24.52 -16.73
N GLY A 133 -14.00 25.53 -16.12
CA GLY A 133 -14.59 26.84 -15.87
C GLY A 133 -15.03 27.05 -14.42
N LYS A 134 -15.21 25.96 -13.65
CA LYS A 134 -15.62 26.02 -12.24
C LYS A 134 -14.80 25.11 -11.32
N LYS A 135 -14.47 23.91 -11.78
CA LYS A 135 -13.82 22.85 -11.01
C LYS A 135 -12.57 22.34 -11.72
N TYR A 136 -11.61 21.91 -10.90
CA TYR A 136 -10.40 21.24 -11.32
C TYR A 136 -10.58 19.73 -11.27
N PHE A 137 -10.02 19.02 -12.25
CA PHE A 137 -10.13 17.57 -12.39
C PHE A 137 -8.82 16.96 -12.89
N LEU A 138 -8.56 15.69 -12.57
CA LEU A 138 -7.43 14.94 -13.13
C LEU A 138 -7.71 14.57 -14.58
N ARG A 139 -6.73 14.75 -15.47
CA ARG A 139 -6.87 14.40 -16.90
C ARG A 139 -6.46 12.96 -17.21
N ASP A 140 -5.67 12.34 -16.34
CA ASP A 140 -5.05 11.05 -16.54
C ASP A 140 -5.69 10.01 -15.63
N GLU A 141 -6.29 8.98 -16.24
CA GLU A 141 -6.99 7.91 -15.51
C GLU A 141 -6.03 7.01 -14.71
N ASP A 142 -4.79 6.81 -15.16
CA ASP A 142 -3.81 6.03 -14.40
C ASP A 142 -3.34 6.82 -13.16
N LEU A 143 -3.19 8.14 -13.29
CA LEU A 143 -2.92 9.02 -12.14
C LEU A 143 -4.07 9.00 -11.13
N LYS A 144 -5.30 9.09 -11.62
CA LYS A 144 -6.49 8.98 -10.78
C LYS A 144 -6.57 7.64 -10.08
N ALA A 145 -6.39 6.53 -10.80
CA ALA A 145 -6.39 5.19 -10.24
C ALA A 145 -5.31 5.00 -9.16
N PHE A 146 -4.09 5.49 -9.39
CA PHE A 146 -3.02 5.46 -8.40
C PHE A 146 -3.40 6.19 -7.10
N LEU A 147 -3.94 7.41 -7.21
CA LEU A 147 -4.32 8.23 -6.07
C LEU A 147 -5.54 7.63 -5.33
N GLU A 148 -6.54 7.13 -6.05
CA GLU A 148 -7.71 6.47 -5.46
C GLU A 148 -7.33 5.20 -4.70
N GLN A 149 -6.42 4.37 -5.25
CA GLN A 149 -5.89 3.22 -4.52
C GLN A 149 -5.18 3.64 -3.24
N LYS A 150 -4.34 4.69 -3.30
CA LYS A 150 -3.67 5.22 -2.10
C LYS A 150 -4.65 5.74 -1.04
N LEU A 151 -5.73 6.41 -1.47
CA LEU A 151 -6.81 6.84 -0.58
C LEU A 151 -7.55 5.64 0.05
N MET A 152 -7.81 4.60 -0.74
CA MET A 152 -8.45 3.38 -0.26
C MET A 152 -7.58 2.69 0.79
N ASP A 153 -6.28 2.51 0.53
CA ASP A 153 -5.34 1.91 1.47
C ASP A 153 -5.25 2.70 2.78
N ALA A 154 -5.25 4.03 2.70
CA ALA A 154 -5.21 4.89 3.89
C ALA A 154 -6.50 4.77 4.73
N ARG A 155 -7.67 4.62 4.07
CA ARG A 155 -8.95 4.38 4.75
C ARG A 155 -8.95 3.01 5.42
N THR A 156 -8.55 1.97 4.70
CA THR A 156 -8.46 0.61 5.23
C THR A 156 -7.45 0.54 6.39
N ALA A 157 -6.27 1.15 6.27
CA ALA A 157 -5.29 1.21 7.36
C ALA A 157 -5.80 1.99 8.59
N GLY A 158 -6.64 3.02 8.38
CA GLY A 158 -7.30 3.75 9.46
C GLY A 158 -8.42 2.96 10.15
N GLU A 159 -9.03 2.01 9.45
CA GLU A 159 -10.07 1.11 9.96
C GLU A 159 -9.45 -0.15 10.61
N GLU A 160 -8.32 -0.63 10.09
CA GLU A 160 -7.57 -1.83 10.51
C GLU A 160 -6.57 -1.53 11.63
N THR A 161 -7.06 -1.06 12.79
CA THR A 161 -6.19 -0.77 13.93
C THR A 161 -5.57 -2.04 14.52
N GLY A 162 -4.24 -2.08 14.62
CA GLY A 162 -3.50 -3.21 15.19
C GLY A 162 -3.21 -4.36 14.23
N VAL A 163 -3.56 -4.21 12.94
CA VAL A 163 -3.34 -5.25 11.93
C VAL A 163 -1.88 -5.30 11.49
N VAL A 164 -1.32 -6.52 11.48
CA VAL A 164 0.04 -6.84 11.03
C VAL A 164 -0.04 -7.68 9.77
N ILE A 165 0.62 -7.23 8.70
CA ILE A 165 0.75 -8.01 7.46
C ILE A 165 1.86 -9.04 7.65
N LEU A 166 1.54 -10.33 7.55
CA LEU A 166 2.47 -11.44 7.71
C LEU A 166 3.03 -11.91 6.37
N HIS A 167 2.19 -11.93 5.35
CA HIS A 167 2.57 -12.33 3.99
C HIS A 167 1.84 -11.45 2.99
N SER A 168 2.50 -11.13 1.88
CA SER A 168 1.86 -10.37 0.81
C SER A 168 2.53 -10.66 -0.53
N ASN A 169 2.09 -11.74 -1.18
CA ASN A 169 2.47 -12.15 -2.53
C ASN A 169 1.30 -12.94 -3.15
N GLY A 170 0.64 -12.38 -4.17
CA GLY A 170 -0.59 -12.94 -4.75
C GLY A 170 -1.85 -12.76 -3.89
N PHE A 171 -1.72 -12.90 -2.57
CA PHE A 171 -2.73 -12.55 -1.55
C PHE A 171 -2.03 -11.91 -0.34
N THR A 172 -2.80 -11.20 0.50
CA THR A 172 -2.31 -10.62 1.75
C THR A 172 -2.82 -11.42 2.93
N LEU A 173 -1.90 -12.04 3.67
CA LEU A 173 -2.16 -12.67 4.96
C LEU A 173 -1.97 -11.62 6.06
N LYS A 174 -3.03 -11.36 6.81
CA LYS A 174 -3.08 -10.39 7.89
C LYS A 174 -3.30 -11.09 9.21
N ARG A 175 -2.74 -10.52 10.26
CA ARG A 175 -3.02 -10.85 11.65
C ARG A 175 -3.58 -9.62 12.34
N ALA A 176 -4.69 -9.78 13.04
CA ALA A 176 -5.35 -8.72 13.77
C ALA A 176 -5.52 -9.12 15.24
N PRO A 177 -5.66 -8.16 16.17
CA PRO A 177 -6.15 -8.46 17.51
C PRO A 177 -7.51 -9.17 17.41
N LYS A 178 -7.80 -10.07 18.35
CA LYS A 178 -9.07 -10.81 18.36
C LYS A 178 -10.26 -9.85 18.34
N GLY A 179 -11.21 -10.08 17.42
CA GLY A 179 -12.39 -9.24 17.25
C GLY A 179 -12.15 -7.85 16.63
N ALA A 180 -10.94 -7.55 16.16
CA ALA A 180 -10.67 -6.32 15.44
C ALA A 180 -11.42 -6.30 14.09
N ARG A 181 -11.95 -5.13 13.72
CA ARG A 181 -12.54 -4.94 12.39
C ARG A 181 -11.42 -4.91 11.37
N THR A 182 -11.34 -5.96 10.55
CA THR A 182 -10.36 -6.07 9.49
C THR A 182 -10.98 -6.67 8.23
N ARG A 183 -10.47 -6.26 7.07
CA ARG A 183 -10.96 -6.74 5.78
C ARG A 183 -10.28 -8.07 5.44
N GLY A 184 -11.09 -9.06 5.11
CA GLY A 184 -10.63 -10.36 4.60
C GLY A 184 -11.54 -11.51 5.01
N ALA A 185 -11.24 -12.70 4.51
CA ALA A 185 -11.87 -13.94 4.95
C ALA A 185 -11.01 -14.62 6.04
N PRO A 186 -11.61 -15.17 7.12
CA PRO A 186 -10.86 -15.90 8.16
C PRO A 186 -10.05 -17.07 7.58
N THR A 187 -8.84 -17.27 8.08
CA THR A 187 -7.95 -18.37 7.66
C THR A 187 -6.99 -18.80 8.76
N ALA A 188 -6.02 -19.66 8.43
CA ALA A 188 -4.94 -20.09 9.32
C ALA A 188 -5.50 -20.57 10.68
N PHE A 189 -4.85 -20.20 11.78
CA PHE A 189 -5.25 -20.55 13.14
C PHE A 189 -6.70 -20.17 13.50
N SER A 190 -7.29 -19.15 12.85
CA SER A 190 -8.68 -18.76 13.11
C SER A 190 -9.72 -19.77 12.63
N LYS A 191 -9.36 -20.67 11.70
CA LYS A 191 -10.25 -21.71 11.20
C LYS A 191 -10.02 -23.10 11.80
N PHE A 192 -8.98 -23.28 12.62
CA PHE A 192 -8.63 -24.61 13.15
C PHE A 192 -9.79 -25.26 13.95
N ALA A 193 -10.56 -24.46 14.66
CA ALA A 193 -11.73 -24.93 15.41
C ALA A 193 -12.81 -25.54 14.50
N GLU A 194 -12.98 -25.04 13.26
CA GLU A 194 -13.90 -25.61 12.28
C GLU A 194 -13.52 -27.05 11.87
N TYR A 195 -12.24 -27.41 12.03
CA TYR A 195 -11.69 -28.75 11.76
C TYR A 195 -11.37 -29.53 13.04
N GLY A 196 -11.98 -29.12 14.16
CA GLY A 196 -11.89 -29.80 15.45
C GLY A 196 -10.53 -29.69 16.14
N VAL A 197 -9.69 -28.73 15.77
CA VAL A 197 -8.42 -28.44 16.47
C VAL A 197 -8.60 -27.15 17.26
N ASP A 198 -8.75 -27.26 18.58
CA ASP A 198 -8.79 -26.09 19.43
C ASP A 198 -7.36 -25.63 19.73
N TYR A 199 -6.93 -24.61 19.01
CA TYR A 199 -5.63 -23.99 19.21
C TYR A 199 -5.70 -22.85 20.24
N GLY A 200 -6.90 -22.36 20.57
CA GLY A 200 -7.04 -21.18 21.41
C GLY A 200 -6.12 -20.05 20.93
N ALA A 201 -6.34 -19.52 19.73
CA ALA A 201 -5.60 -18.35 19.24
C ALA A 201 -5.95 -17.14 20.13
N GLU A 202 -5.37 -17.09 21.33
CA GLU A 202 -6.05 -16.49 22.48
C GLU A 202 -6.29 -14.99 22.32
N ASN A 203 -5.56 -14.32 21.44
CA ASN A 203 -5.71 -12.88 21.22
C ASN A 203 -5.52 -12.43 19.77
N ARG A 204 -5.55 -13.35 18.79
CA ARG A 204 -5.16 -13.04 17.41
C ARG A 204 -6.05 -13.73 16.39
N ASP A 205 -6.59 -12.94 15.47
CA ASP A 205 -7.34 -13.43 14.32
C ASP A 205 -6.52 -13.29 13.02
N PHE A 206 -6.70 -14.22 12.09
CA PHE A 206 -5.94 -14.29 10.86
C PHE A 206 -6.87 -14.26 9.65
N PHE A 207 -6.51 -13.45 8.65
CA PHE A 207 -7.36 -13.17 7.51
C PHE A 207 -6.56 -13.17 6.21
N ILE A 208 -7.21 -13.56 5.12
CA ILE A 208 -6.70 -13.32 3.76
C ILE A 208 -7.47 -12.21 3.04
N ASP A 209 -6.75 -11.44 2.24
CA ASP A 209 -7.27 -10.38 1.37
C ASP A 209 -6.66 -10.53 -0.05
N PRO A 210 -7.45 -10.59 -1.14
CA PRO A 210 -8.91 -10.42 -1.22
C PRO A 210 -9.69 -11.57 -0.53
N PRO A 211 -10.89 -11.29 0.01
CA PRO A 211 -11.72 -12.30 0.66
C PRO A 211 -12.16 -13.35 -0.37
N ARG A 212 -11.88 -14.60 -0.07
CA ARG A 212 -12.29 -15.78 -0.85
C ARG A 212 -12.47 -16.96 0.09
N GLU A 213 -13.17 -17.98 -0.39
CA GLU A 213 -13.23 -19.26 0.31
C GLU A 213 -11.85 -19.92 0.30
N VAL A 214 -11.46 -20.50 1.43
CA VAL A 214 -10.16 -21.15 1.63
C VAL A 214 -10.39 -22.60 2.02
N GLY A 215 -9.77 -23.51 1.28
CA GLY A 215 -9.77 -24.94 1.60
C GLY A 215 -8.84 -25.26 2.78
N LEU A 216 -8.93 -26.50 3.26
CA LEU A 216 -8.13 -26.97 4.40
C LEU A 216 -6.62 -26.89 4.13
N GLU A 217 -6.18 -27.24 2.92
CA GLU A 217 -4.78 -27.19 2.52
C GLU A 217 -4.24 -25.75 2.54
N GLU A 218 -5.03 -24.80 2.02
CA GLU A 218 -4.68 -23.38 2.06
C GLU A 218 -4.65 -22.84 3.50
N ILE A 219 -5.61 -23.25 4.34
CA ILE A 219 -5.62 -22.90 5.77
C ILE A 219 -4.33 -23.37 6.45
N LEU A 220 -3.90 -24.61 6.19
CA LEU A 220 -2.65 -25.14 6.73
C LEU A 220 -1.42 -24.37 6.23
N VAL A 221 -1.34 -24.08 4.93
CA VAL A 221 -0.26 -23.27 4.35
C VAL A 221 -0.21 -21.88 4.98
N HIS A 222 -1.36 -21.21 5.13
CA HIS A 222 -1.43 -19.90 5.76
C HIS A 222 -1.01 -19.95 7.24
N ALA A 223 -1.37 -21.01 7.98
CA ALA A 223 -0.95 -21.20 9.37
C ALA A 223 0.56 -21.42 9.49
N LEU A 224 1.17 -22.19 8.59
CA LEU A 224 2.61 -22.36 8.52
C LEU A 224 3.32 -21.03 8.23
N LEU A 225 2.79 -20.25 7.28
CA LEU A 225 3.29 -18.90 6.98
C LEU A 225 3.14 -17.93 8.16
N ALA A 226 2.10 -18.11 8.97
CA ALA A 226 1.80 -17.27 10.13
C ALA A 226 2.49 -17.72 11.43
N SER A 227 3.18 -18.86 11.43
CA SER A 227 3.77 -19.46 12.63
C SER A 227 4.98 -18.68 13.12
N GLU A 228 4.94 -18.22 14.37
CA GLU A 228 6.03 -17.46 15.01
C GLU A 228 6.87 -18.32 15.96
N ASN A 229 6.26 -19.35 16.56
CA ASN A 229 6.90 -20.17 17.59
C ASN A 229 6.72 -21.68 17.36
N SER A 230 7.29 -22.50 18.24
CA SER A 230 7.21 -23.97 18.13
C SER A 230 5.80 -24.50 18.34
N LEU A 231 5.00 -23.91 19.25
CA LEU A 231 3.62 -24.30 19.49
C LEU A 231 2.77 -24.11 18.22
N ASP A 232 2.90 -22.97 17.54
CA ASP A 232 2.20 -22.68 16.27
C ASP A 232 2.44 -23.79 15.23
N ARG A 233 3.70 -24.21 15.09
CA ARG A 233 4.10 -25.28 14.16
C ARG A 233 3.58 -26.65 14.58
N THR A 234 3.64 -26.96 15.87
CA THR A 234 3.05 -28.19 16.42
C THR A 234 1.56 -28.26 16.12
N MET A 235 0.86 -27.14 16.22
CA MET A 235 -0.57 -27.09 16.01
C MET A 235 -0.94 -27.22 14.53
N CYS A 236 -0.10 -26.72 13.62
CA CYS A 236 -0.19 -27.05 12.20
C CYS A 236 -0.04 -28.56 11.97
N ALA A 237 0.92 -29.22 12.63
CA ALA A 237 1.09 -30.67 12.53
C ALA A 237 -0.12 -31.45 13.09
N VAL A 238 -0.72 -30.98 14.19
CA VAL A 238 -1.95 -31.57 14.76
C VAL A 238 -3.11 -31.47 13.75
N LEU A 239 -3.29 -30.33 13.10
CA LEU A 239 -4.32 -30.16 12.07
C LEU A 239 -4.11 -31.14 10.90
N TYR A 240 -2.87 -31.27 10.43
CA TYR A 240 -2.49 -32.18 9.35
C TYR A 240 -2.64 -33.66 9.71
N LEU A 241 -2.39 -34.05 10.96
CA LEU A 241 -2.55 -35.44 11.38
C LEU A 241 -4.03 -35.83 11.57
N LYS A 242 -4.90 -34.84 11.83
CA LYS A 242 -6.32 -35.08 12.09
C LYS A 242 -7.17 -35.16 10.82
N ASN A 243 -6.73 -34.54 9.73
CA ASN A 243 -7.48 -34.41 8.48
C ASN A 243 -6.58 -34.72 7.28
#